data_AF-A0A378N4Q5-F1
#
_entry.id   AF-A0A378N4Q5-F1
#
_cell.length_a   1.000
_cell.length_b   1.000
_cell.length_c   1.000
_cell.angle_alpha   90.00
_cell.angle_beta   90.00
_cell.angle_gamma   90.00
#
_symmetry.space_group_name_H-M   'P 1'
#
loop_
_entity.id
_entity.type
_entity.pdbx_description
1 polymer ?
#
loop_
_entity_poly.entity_id
_entity_poly.type
_entity_poly.pdbx_seq_one_letter_code
_entity_poly.pdbx_strand_id
1 'polypeptide(L)'
;MNDTLLDDEFALFREAAKGTKKADTKYLCAKAEPRKKLQELRELKEKADTEFYFSDEYEPLLKEENEKVKYLREDVDPYILKQLRRGDFQTRAVFRSAWFNSRKSEERVAALILACEREKVYCASVMTGFGTRTLKDQIPRWLVQHQK
;
A
#
# COMPACT_ATOMS: atom_id res chain seq x y z
N MET A 1 70.87 6.69 17.05
CA MET A 1 71.46 6.88 15.70
C MET A 1 70.57 6.27 14.60
N ASN A 2 69.23 6.28 14.72
CA ASN A 2 68.32 5.66 13.75
C ASN A 2 67.41 6.66 13.00
N ASP A 3 67.32 7.92 13.46
CA ASP A 3 66.43 8.91 12.82
C ASP A 3 66.96 9.44 11.48
N THR A 4 68.28 9.47 11.29
CA THR A 4 68.89 9.95 10.04
C THR A 4 68.71 8.98 8.88
N LEU A 5 68.67 7.67 9.15
CA LEU A 5 68.46 6.65 8.10
C LEU A 5 67.03 6.68 7.54
N LEU A 6 66.05 7.00 8.39
CA LEU A 6 64.65 7.15 7.98
C LEU A 6 64.46 8.35 7.04
N ASP A 7 65.11 9.47 7.32
CA ASP A 7 64.96 10.67 6.49
C ASP A 7 65.61 10.51 5.10
N ASP A 8 66.73 9.77 5.04
CA ASP A 8 67.39 9.40 3.78
C ASP A 8 66.52 8.46 2.92
N GLU A 9 65.86 7.47 3.52
CA GLU A 9 64.90 6.60 2.80
C GLU A 9 63.68 7.39 2.29
N PHE A 10 63.15 8.32 3.08
CA PHE A 10 62.06 9.20 2.65
C PHE A 10 62.50 10.19 1.56
N ALA A 11 63.76 10.62 1.55
CA ALA A 11 64.31 11.45 0.48
C ALA A 11 64.37 10.68 -0.84
N LEU A 12 64.88 9.43 -0.80
CA LEU A 12 64.95 8.54 -1.97
C LEU A 12 63.55 8.23 -2.54
N PHE A 13 62.57 7.99 -1.67
CA PHE A 13 61.19 7.76 -2.06
C PHE A 13 60.57 8.99 -2.74
N ARG A 14 60.79 10.19 -2.19
CA ARG A 14 60.31 11.44 -2.76
C ARG A 14 60.92 11.72 -4.13
N GLU A 15 62.19 11.36 -4.34
CA GLU A 15 62.86 11.50 -5.63
C GLU A 15 62.27 10.54 -6.69
N ALA A 16 62.05 9.28 -6.33
CA ALA A 16 61.41 8.30 -7.20
C ALA A 16 59.96 8.67 -7.56
N ALA A 17 59.23 9.32 -6.65
CA ALA A 17 57.82 9.68 -6.83
C ALA A 17 57.60 10.98 -7.66
N LYS A 18 58.63 11.83 -7.87
CA LYS A 18 58.51 13.15 -8.55
C LYS A 18 57.97 13.08 -9.98
N GLY A 19 58.03 11.92 -10.65
CA GLY A 19 57.52 11.72 -12.00
C GLY A 19 56.11 11.12 -12.09
N THR A 20 55.46 10.83 -10.96
CA THR A 20 54.18 10.12 -10.98
C THR A 20 53.01 11.07 -11.16
N LYS A 21 52.21 10.83 -12.21
CA LYS A 21 50.96 11.55 -12.42
C LYS A 21 49.95 11.07 -11.36
N LYS A 22 49.26 12.01 -10.69
CA LYS A 22 48.16 11.65 -9.80
C LYS A 22 47.11 10.88 -10.62
N ALA A 23 46.69 9.72 -10.13
CA ALA A 23 45.60 8.99 -10.73
C ALA A 23 44.32 9.82 -10.52
N ASP A 24 43.73 10.30 -11.61
CA ASP A 24 42.40 10.90 -11.60
C ASP A 24 41.38 9.80 -11.32
N THR A 25 41.16 9.48 -10.05
CA THR A 25 40.01 8.68 -9.62
C THR A 25 38.76 9.54 -9.79
N LYS A 26 38.30 9.68 -11.03
CA LYS A 26 36.98 10.22 -11.34
C LYS A 26 35.98 9.21 -10.81
N TYR A 27 35.51 9.41 -9.58
CA TYR A 27 34.39 8.68 -9.04
C TYR A 27 33.20 8.93 -9.98
N LEU A 28 32.90 7.95 -10.83
CA LEU A 28 31.67 7.90 -11.60
C LEU A 28 30.54 7.71 -10.58
N CYS A 29 30.04 8.81 -10.03
CA CYS A 29 28.78 8.77 -9.31
C CYS A 29 27.71 8.45 -10.35
N ALA A 30 27.31 7.18 -10.43
CA ALA A 30 26.17 6.77 -11.24
C ALA A 30 24.97 7.62 -10.79
N LYS A 31 24.50 8.51 -11.68
CA LYS A 31 23.33 9.35 -11.40
C LYS A 31 22.16 8.41 -11.09
N ALA A 32 21.72 8.40 -9.84
CA ALA A 32 20.54 7.65 -9.46
C ALA A 32 19.36 8.16 -10.31
N GLU A 33 18.76 7.27 -11.10
CA GLU A 33 17.54 7.56 -11.86
C GLU A 33 16.51 8.23 -10.94
N PRO A 34 15.78 9.25 -11.41
CA PRO A 34 14.87 10.01 -10.56
C PRO A 34 13.77 9.07 -10.04
N ARG A 35 13.81 8.78 -8.74
CA ARG A 35 12.80 7.98 -8.00
C ARG A 35 11.34 8.39 -8.28
N LYS A 36 11.13 9.64 -8.75
CA LYS A 36 9.84 10.19 -9.17
C LYS A 36 9.17 9.37 -10.28
N LYS A 37 9.91 8.93 -11.31
CA LYS A 37 9.34 8.12 -12.40
C LYS A 37 8.79 6.78 -11.91
N LEU A 38 9.46 6.17 -10.93
CA LEU A 38 9.03 4.90 -10.35
C LEU A 38 7.79 5.06 -9.45
N GLN A 39 7.67 6.19 -8.74
CA GLN A 39 6.47 6.51 -7.95
C GLN A 39 5.27 6.75 -8.85
N GLU A 40 5.42 7.54 -9.92
CA GLU A 40 4.35 7.81 -10.90
C GLU A 40 3.84 6.51 -11.56
N LEU A 41 4.75 5.61 -11.95
CA LEU A 41 4.41 4.28 -12.48
C LEU A 41 3.63 3.42 -11.47
N ARG A 42 3.97 3.49 -10.18
CA ARG A 42 3.24 2.77 -9.12
C ARG A 42 1.85 3.36 -8.91
N GLU A 43 1.73 4.68 -8.85
CA GLU A 43 0.44 5.36 -8.71
C GLU A 43 -0.49 5.06 -9.91
N LEU A 44 0.05 5.02 -11.12
CA LEU A 44 -0.72 4.69 -12.31
C LEU A 44 -1.23 3.24 -12.26
N LYS A 45 -0.39 2.31 -11.80
CA LYS A 45 -0.76 0.91 -11.62
C LYS A 45 -1.83 0.75 -10.53
N GLU A 46 -1.66 1.42 -9.41
CA GLU A 46 -2.63 1.40 -8.32
C GLU A 46 -4.00 1.96 -8.74
N LYS A 47 -4.01 3.04 -9.55
CA LYS A 47 -5.25 3.57 -10.12
C LYS A 47 -5.92 2.56 -11.07
N ALA A 48 -5.15 1.94 -11.96
CA ALA A 48 -5.67 0.92 -12.85
C ALA A 48 -6.23 -0.28 -12.07
N ASP A 49 -5.53 -0.74 -11.03
CA ASP A 49 -5.99 -1.83 -10.17
C ASP A 49 -7.28 -1.46 -9.40
N THR A 50 -7.48 -0.18 -9.04
CA THR A 50 -8.73 0.27 -8.40
C THR A 50 -9.91 0.42 -9.36
N GLU A 51 -9.67 0.73 -10.64
CA GLU A 51 -10.74 0.93 -11.63
C GLU A 51 -11.41 -0.37 -12.07
N PHE A 52 -10.70 -1.51 -11.98
CA PHE A 52 -11.21 -2.84 -12.35
C PHE A 52 -11.44 -3.75 -11.14
N TYR A 53 -11.65 -3.16 -9.97
CA TYR A 53 -11.60 -3.90 -8.72
C TYR A 53 -12.86 -4.73 -8.45
N PHE A 54 -14.04 -4.29 -8.91
CA PHE A 54 -15.30 -5.01 -8.72
C PHE A 54 -16.06 -5.21 -10.03
N SER A 55 -16.89 -6.25 -10.06
CA SER A 55 -17.85 -6.53 -11.13
C SER A 55 -19.25 -6.16 -10.69
N ASP A 56 -19.96 -5.39 -11.51
CA ASP A 56 -21.35 -5.00 -11.24
C ASP A 56 -22.38 -6.11 -11.53
N GLU A 57 -22.00 -7.16 -12.27
CA GLU A 57 -22.91 -8.24 -12.70
C GLU A 57 -23.09 -9.37 -11.68
N TYR A 58 -22.25 -9.40 -10.63
CA TYR A 58 -22.23 -10.50 -9.68
C TYR A 58 -23.24 -10.30 -8.54
N GLU A 59 -24.23 -11.20 -8.45
CA GLU A 59 -25.26 -11.19 -7.41
C GLU A 59 -25.11 -12.39 -6.46
N PRO A 60 -24.38 -12.24 -5.33
CA PRO A 60 -24.28 -13.29 -4.32
C PRO A 60 -25.57 -13.40 -3.51
N LEU A 61 -25.92 -14.64 -3.12
CA LEU A 61 -27.03 -14.92 -2.21
C LEU A 61 -26.65 -14.51 -0.77
N LEU A 62 -26.95 -13.26 -0.42
CA LEU A 62 -26.72 -12.72 0.93
C LEU A 62 -27.89 -13.07 1.86
N LYS A 63 -27.58 -13.52 3.08
CA LYS A 63 -28.59 -13.75 4.12
C LYS A 63 -28.99 -12.40 4.73
N GLU A 64 -30.11 -11.86 4.26
CA GLU A 64 -30.72 -10.67 4.87
C GLU A 64 -31.55 -11.08 6.09
N GLU A 65 -31.00 -10.91 7.28
CA GLU A 65 -31.73 -11.14 8.52
C GLU A 65 -31.99 -9.79 9.20
N ASN A 66 -33.25 -9.36 9.25
CA ASN A 66 -33.69 -8.09 9.87
C ASN A 66 -32.96 -6.85 9.30
N GLU A 67 -32.93 -6.71 7.97
CA GLU A 67 -32.31 -5.59 7.22
C GLU A 67 -30.80 -5.41 7.41
N LYS A 68 -30.16 -6.34 8.14
CA LYS A 68 -28.71 -6.38 8.37
C LYS A 68 -28.13 -7.42 7.43
N VAL A 69 -27.24 -6.96 6.56
CA VAL A 69 -26.47 -7.85 5.71
C VAL A 69 -25.39 -8.53 6.57
N LYS A 70 -25.36 -9.86 6.54
CA LYS A 70 -24.34 -10.67 7.21
C LYS A 70 -23.65 -11.53 6.18
N TYR A 71 -22.33 -11.45 6.15
CA TYR A 71 -21.49 -12.28 5.31
C TYR A 71 -20.34 -12.84 6.15
N LEU A 72 -20.07 -14.13 5.94
CA LEU A 72 -18.96 -14.85 6.50
C LEU A 72 -18.45 -15.78 5.41
N ARG A 73 -17.14 -15.77 5.19
CA ARG A 73 -16.49 -16.72 4.30
C ARG A 73 -16.53 -18.11 4.92
N GLU A 74 -16.74 -19.14 4.09
CA GLU A 74 -16.88 -20.52 4.54
C GLU A 74 -15.66 -21.03 5.35
N ASP A 75 -14.46 -20.52 5.05
CA ASP A 75 -13.20 -20.91 5.68
C ASP A 75 -12.93 -20.25 7.06
N VAL A 76 -13.80 -19.36 7.54
CA VAL A 76 -13.55 -18.54 8.74
C VAL A 76 -14.45 -18.93 9.90
N ASP A 77 -13.91 -18.94 11.12
CA ASP A 77 -14.65 -19.25 12.34
C ASP A 77 -15.85 -18.29 12.53
N PRO A 78 -17.09 -18.81 12.68
CA PRO A 78 -18.28 -18.02 13.01
C PRO A 78 -18.14 -17.16 14.27
N TYR A 79 -17.20 -17.48 15.16
CA TYR A 79 -16.90 -16.69 16.35
C TYR A 79 -16.44 -15.26 16.03
N ILE A 80 -15.78 -15.04 14.88
CA ILE A 80 -15.35 -13.70 14.44
C ILE A 80 -16.54 -12.75 14.30
N LEU A 81 -17.69 -13.24 13.82
CA LEU A 81 -18.91 -12.42 13.74
C LEU A 81 -19.43 -11.99 15.13
N LYS A 82 -19.22 -12.82 16.16
CA LYS A 82 -19.60 -12.48 17.54
C LYS A 82 -18.67 -11.41 18.10
N GLN A 83 -17.37 -11.53 17.84
CA GLN A 83 -16.37 -10.53 18.24
C GLN A 83 -16.63 -9.17 17.56
N LEU A 84 -16.94 -9.18 16.26
CA LEU A 84 -17.29 -7.95 15.53
C LEU A 84 -18.52 -7.26 16.12
N ARG A 85 -19.56 -8.02 16.52
CA ARG A 85 -20.76 -7.46 17.15
C ARG A 85 -20.49 -6.90 18.56
N ARG A 86 -19.55 -7.50 19.29
CA ARG A 86 -19.13 -7.02 20.62
C ARG A 86 -18.29 -5.76 20.56
N GLY A 87 -17.68 -5.48 19.40
CA GLY A 87 -16.76 -4.34 19.23
C GLY A 87 -15.33 -4.65 19.66
N ASP A 88 -14.93 -5.93 19.68
CA ASP A 88 -13.56 -6.34 20.04
C ASP A 88 -12.52 -5.82 19.01
N PHE A 89 -12.97 -5.49 17.80
CA PHE A 89 -12.15 -4.89 16.76
C PHE A 89 -12.23 -3.36 16.78
N GLN A 90 -11.07 -2.71 16.85
CA GLN A 90 -10.97 -1.25 16.73
C GLN A 90 -11.18 -0.83 15.26
N THR A 91 -12.25 -0.10 14.99
CA THR A 91 -12.52 0.49 13.66
C THR A 91 -11.60 1.69 13.44
N ARG A 92 -10.50 1.49 12.71
CA ARG A 92 -9.53 2.59 12.45
C ARG A 92 -9.86 3.38 11.19
N ALA A 93 -10.44 2.74 10.18
CA ALA A 93 -10.80 3.39 8.93
C ALA A 93 -12.32 3.52 8.79
N VAL A 94 -12.82 4.73 8.56
CA VAL A 94 -14.25 5.01 8.36
C VAL A 94 -14.45 5.68 7.01
N PHE A 95 -15.23 5.06 6.13
CA PHE A 95 -15.64 5.64 4.85
C PHE A 95 -17.09 6.12 4.93
N ARG A 96 -17.38 7.35 4.49
CA ARG A 96 -18.75 7.90 4.45
C ARG A 96 -19.12 8.30 3.02
N SER A 97 -20.10 7.60 2.45
CA SER A 97 -20.63 7.90 1.11
C SER A 97 -22.01 8.54 1.21
N ALA A 98 -22.05 9.81 1.60
CA ALA A 98 -23.32 10.54 1.71
C ALA A 98 -23.79 11.16 0.37
N TRP A 99 -22.90 11.31 -0.63
CA TRP A 99 -23.18 12.10 -1.84
C TRP A 99 -22.48 11.62 -3.13
N PHE A 100 -21.93 10.40 -3.15
CA PHE A 100 -21.19 9.92 -4.33
C PHE A 100 -22.07 9.06 -5.24
N ASN A 101 -21.85 9.17 -6.55
CA ASN A 101 -22.38 8.24 -7.54
C ASN A 101 -21.84 6.82 -7.26
N SER A 102 -22.54 5.76 -7.70
CA SER A 102 -22.16 4.36 -7.43
C SER A 102 -20.71 4.07 -7.81
N ARG A 103 -20.27 4.50 -9.01
CA ARG A 103 -18.89 4.35 -9.49
C ARG A 103 -17.83 5.03 -8.62
N LYS A 104 -18.10 6.26 -8.14
CA LYS A 104 -17.18 6.96 -7.21
C LYS A 104 -17.15 6.30 -5.83
N SER A 105 -18.21 5.58 -5.46
CA SER A 105 -18.24 4.85 -4.20
C SER A 105 -17.45 3.55 -4.31
N GLU A 106 -17.56 2.87 -5.44
CA GLU A 106 -16.78 1.68 -5.79
C GLU A 106 -15.27 1.93 -5.71
N GLU A 107 -14.76 2.94 -6.44
CA GLU A 107 -13.34 3.34 -6.42
C GLU A 107 -12.85 3.62 -4.99
N ARG A 108 -13.70 4.23 -4.16
CA ARG A 108 -13.36 4.56 -2.77
C ARG A 108 -13.35 3.34 -1.86
N VAL A 109 -14.24 2.38 -2.07
CA VAL A 109 -14.22 1.11 -1.34
C VAL A 109 -12.97 0.31 -1.73
N ALA A 110 -12.61 0.27 -3.02
CA ALA A 110 -11.37 -0.36 -3.48
C ALA A 110 -10.13 0.29 -2.84
N ALA A 111 -10.05 1.63 -2.90
CA ALA A 111 -8.96 2.38 -2.27
C ALA A 111 -8.90 2.18 -0.74
N LEU A 112 -10.06 2.06 -0.08
CA LEU A 112 -10.14 1.78 1.35
C LEU A 112 -9.54 0.41 1.69
N ILE A 113 -9.89 -0.63 0.93
CA ILE A 113 -9.35 -1.98 1.16
C ILE A 113 -7.83 -1.98 0.95
N LEU A 114 -7.35 -1.34 -0.12
CA LEU A 114 -5.92 -1.21 -0.39
C LEU A 114 -5.18 -0.48 0.73
N ALA A 115 -5.76 0.60 1.28
CA ALA A 115 -5.21 1.30 2.43
C ALA A 115 -5.18 0.42 3.69
N CYS A 116 -6.25 -0.36 3.93
CA CYS A 116 -6.30 -1.30 5.05
C CYS A 116 -5.23 -2.39 4.93
N GLU A 117 -4.96 -2.89 3.72
CA GLU A 117 -3.89 -3.88 3.45
C GLU A 117 -2.50 -3.30 3.76
N ARG A 118 -2.25 -2.03 3.39
CA ARG A 118 -0.99 -1.33 3.67
C ARG A 118 -0.76 -1.07 5.15
N GLU A 119 -1.79 -0.60 5.84
CA GLU A 119 -1.71 -0.26 7.27
C GLU A 119 -1.93 -1.45 8.20
N LYS A 120 -2.23 -2.63 7.64
CA LYS A 120 -2.57 -3.87 8.36
C LYS A 120 -3.72 -3.65 9.35
N VAL A 121 -4.76 -2.97 8.90
CA VAL A 121 -5.98 -2.71 9.67
C VAL A 121 -6.95 -3.87 9.48
N TYR A 122 -7.38 -4.48 10.59
CA TYR A 122 -8.26 -5.66 10.57
C TYR A 122 -9.75 -5.31 10.45
N CYS A 123 -10.15 -4.07 10.78
CA CYS A 123 -11.55 -3.67 10.77
C CYS A 123 -11.72 -2.24 10.26
N ALA A 124 -12.60 -2.09 9.26
CA ALA A 124 -13.03 -0.82 8.72
C ALA A 124 -14.56 -0.71 8.80
N SER A 125 -15.05 0.51 8.99
CA SER A 125 -16.48 0.80 9.03
C SER A 125 -16.88 1.57 7.78
N VAL A 126 -17.88 1.07 7.06
CA VAL A 126 -18.46 1.75 5.90
C VAL A 126 -19.81 2.31 6.27
N MET A 127 -19.93 3.63 6.23
CA MET A 127 -21.16 4.37 6.50
C MET A 127 -21.85 4.73 5.19
N THR A 128 -22.89 3.96 4.86
CA THR A 128 -23.86 4.31 3.82
C THR A 128 -24.92 5.25 4.41
N GLY A 129 -25.14 6.40 3.79
CA GLY A 129 -26.26 7.27 4.17
C GLY A 129 -27.62 6.62 3.91
N PHE A 130 -28.70 7.20 4.46
CA PHE A 130 -30.10 6.81 4.23
C PHE A 130 -30.66 7.27 2.86
N GLY A 131 -29.87 7.10 1.79
CA GLY A 131 -30.25 7.48 0.43
C GLY A 131 -31.07 6.41 -0.29
N THR A 132 -30.91 6.34 -1.61
CA THR A 132 -31.57 5.41 -2.57
C THR A 132 -31.33 3.91 -2.32
N ARG A 133 -30.70 3.52 -1.19
CA ARG A 133 -30.35 2.14 -0.78
C ARG A 133 -29.49 1.33 -1.75
N THR A 134 -29.28 1.80 -2.99
CA THR A 134 -28.43 1.17 -4.01
C THR A 134 -27.04 0.82 -3.47
N LEU A 135 -26.40 1.73 -2.74
CA LEU A 135 -25.09 1.48 -2.13
C LEU A 135 -25.14 0.42 -1.02
N LYS A 136 -26.22 0.37 -0.24
CA LYS A 136 -26.39 -0.60 0.84
C LYS A 136 -26.43 -2.03 0.27
N ASP A 137 -26.99 -2.18 -0.92
CA ASP A 137 -27.13 -3.47 -1.57
C ASP A 137 -25.89 -3.82 -2.42
N GLN A 138 -25.25 -2.84 -3.06
CA GLN A 138 -24.07 -3.05 -3.91
C GLN A 138 -22.78 -3.31 -3.12
N ILE A 139 -22.53 -2.58 -2.04
CA ILE A 139 -21.28 -2.70 -1.27
C ILE A 139 -21.04 -4.13 -0.76
N PRO A 140 -22.03 -4.83 -0.17
CA PRO A 140 -21.85 -6.22 0.19
C PRO A 140 -21.50 -7.12 -1.00
N ARG A 141 -22.10 -6.91 -2.18
CA ARG A 141 -21.82 -7.71 -3.38
C ARG A 141 -20.37 -7.57 -3.81
N TRP A 142 -19.87 -6.34 -3.83
CA TRP A 142 -18.47 -6.02 -4.10
C TRP A 142 -17.53 -6.68 -3.07
N LEU A 143 -17.85 -6.61 -1.77
CA LEU A 143 -17.02 -7.19 -0.72
C LEU A 143 -16.95 -8.73 -0.77
N VAL A 144 -17.99 -9.41 -1.26
CA VAL A 144 -17.95 -10.88 -1.46
C VAL A 144 -16.96 -11.28 -2.54
N GLN A 145 -16.82 -10.48 -3.60
CA GLN A 145 -15.89 -10.72 -4.70
C GLN A 145 -14.43 -10.58 -4.25
N HIS A 146 -14.18 -9.74 -3.25
CA HIS A 146 -12.85 -9.56 -2.69
C HIS A 146 -12.46 -10.75 -1.80
N GLN A 147 -12.16 -11.89 -2.44
CA GLN A 147 -11.57 -13.06 -1.80
C GLN A 147 -10.05 -13.03 -1.99
N LYS A 148 -9.34 -12.56 -0.97
CA LYS A 148 -7.93 -12.88 -0.72
C LYS A 148 -7.86 -13.75 0.54
#